data_AF-A0A1S1NH74-F1
#
_entry.id   AF-A0A1S1NH74-F1
#
_cell.length_a   1.000
_cell.length_b   1.000
_cell.length_c   1.000
_cell.angle_alpha   90.00
_cell.angle_beta   90.00
_cell.angle_gamma   90.00
#
_symmetry.space_group_name_H-M   'P 1'
#
loop_
_entity.id
_entity.type
_entity.pdbx_description
1 polymer ?
#
loop_
_entity_poly.entity_id
_entity_poly.type
_entity_poly.pdbx_seq_one_letter_code
_entity_poly.pdbx_strand_id
1 'polypeptide(L)'
;METLTATERRRLVDAKERLRAADAIVKSRPGLRYAWTGVDIARALAHMNAVEVTLTRLSPPSAVAAKLPTIIADAALLLKPHDARVEDLRRYAAKVPLNDGDRDAIAQDMRAVYAACADEHVKTRSFRNILFGATFVLTLFAVGVGLLGWRAPDWVVLCAPTRQMVATCPSGGWAPASGDVFVVELIGLFSASLVGAVAIRRMRGSSTPYAVPMASLLVKLPTGALTAVAGLLLLRAGILGPDVAAAGTAQLVAYALIFGASQQAFTRLIDIQTQNVLDSIPTPNRDAAKDPGSASQRDQDQ
;
A
#
# COMPACT_ATOMS: atom_id res chain seq x y z
N MET A 1 -2.34 33.48 -36.42
CA MET A 1 -1.75 33.36 -35.06
C MET A 1 -2.30 34.50 -34.24
N GLU A 2 -3.38 34.28 -33.48
CA GLU A 2 -3.86 35.28 -32.53
C GLU A 2 -2.77 35.57 -31.51
N THR A 3 -2.52 36.86 -31.28
CA THR A 3 -1.52 37.32 -30.31
C THR A 3 -2.03 37.06 -28.91
N LEU A 4 -1.43 36.11 -28.21
CA LEU A 4 -1.69 35.83 -26.79
C LEU A 4 -1.65 37.12 -25.96
N THR A 5 -2.68 37.32 -25.15
CA THR A 5 -2.77 38.42 -24.18
C THR A 5 -1.63 38.32 -23.14
N ALA A 6 -1.32 39.43 -22.47
CA ALA A 6 -0.30 39.45 -21.41
C ALA A 6 -0.60 38.42 -20.30
N THR A 7 -1.88 38.22 -19.97
CA THR A 7 -2.34 37.25 -18.96
C THR A 7 -2.12 35.81 -19.41
N GLU A 8 -2.44 35.48 -20.66
CA GLU A 8 -2.23 34.14 -21.22
C GLU A 8 -0.74 33.81 -21.31
N ARG A 9 0.10 34.80 -21.67
CA ARG A 9 1.55 34.64 -21.68
C ARG A 9 2.09 34.31 -20.28
N ARG A 10 1.60 34.98 -19.23
CA ARG A 10 1.96 34.66 -17.83
C ARG A 10 1.54 33.25 -17.44
N ARG A 11 0.32 32.83 -17.78
CA ARG A 11 -0.18 31.46 -17.52
C ARG A 11 0.65 30.39 -18.23
N LEU A 12 1.06 30.64 -19.47
CA LEU A 12 1.92 29.72 -20.23
C LEU A 12 3.32 29.58 -19.59
N VAL A 13 3.89 30.68 -19.10
CA VAL A 13 5.18 30.65 -18.39
C VAL A 13 5.06 29.84 -17.09
N ASP A 14 4.02 30.08 -16.28
CA ASP A 14 3.76 29.31 -15.06
C ASP A 14 3.56 27.81 -15.36
N ALA A 15 2.81 27.46 -16.41
CA ALA A 15 2.65 26.08 -16.83
C ALA A 15 3.98 25.41 -17.24
N LYS A 16 4.83 26.12 -17.99
CA LYS A 16 6.18 25.61 -18.36
C LYS A 16 7.06 25.40 -17.13
N GLU A 17 6.99 26.30 -16.16
CA GLU A 17 7.74 26.18 -14.90
C GLU A 17 7.29 24.97 -14.08
N ARG A 18 5.97 24.77 -13.93
CA ARG A 18 5.40 23.59 -13.27
C ARG A 18 5.80 22.28 -13.96
N LEU A 19 5.80 22.26 -15.30
CA LEU A 19 6.22 21.08 -16.05
C LEU A 19 7.70 20.76 -15.85
N ARG A 20 8.58 21.77 -15.82
CA ARG A 20 10.00 21.59 -15.48
C ARG A 20 10.19 21.08 -14.06
N ALA A 21 9.39 21.56 -13.11
CA ALA A 21 9.42 21.07 -11.73
C ALA A 21 9.00 19.58 -11.66
N ALA A 22 7.96 19.18 -12.38
CA ALA A 22 7.55 17.79 -12.48
C ALA A 22 8.65 16.90 -13.11
N ASP A 23 9.24 17.35 -14.22
CA ASP A 23 10.32 16.62 -14.92
C ASP A 23 11.57 16.47 -14.05
N ALA A 24 11.95 17.52 -13.30
CA ALA A 24 13.06 17.46 -12.35
C ALA A 24 12.81 16.42 -11.24
N ILE A 25 11.58 16.30 -10.75
CA ILE A 25 11.21 15.29 -9.74
C ILE A 25 11.32 13.89 -10.33
N VAL A 26 10.76 13.66 -11.53
CA VAL A 26 10.77 12.34 -12.19
C VAL A 26 12.20 11.89 -12.52
N LYS A 27 13.07 12.81 -12.93
CA LYS A 27 14.48 12.52 -13.26
C LYS A 27 15.37 12.36 -12.03
N SER A 28 14.96 12.88 -10.88
CA SER A 28 15.74 12.76 -9.65
C SER A 28 15.75 11.32 -9.14
N ARG A 29 16.92 10.83 -8.70
CA ARG A 29 16.96 9.59 -7.92
C ARG A 29 16.40 9.88 -6.52
N PRO A 30 15.36 9.18 -6.07
CA PRO A 30 14.77 9.46 -4.77
C PRO A 30 15.78 9.11 -3.67
N GLY A 31 16.13 10.08 -2.83
CA GLY A 31 16.89 9.81 -1.60
C GLY A 31 16.08 8.90 -0.66
N LEU A 32 16.74 8.18 0.26
CA LEU A 32 16.09 7.19 1.14
C LEU A 32 14.83 7.73 1.85
N ARG A 33 14.91 8.96 2.38
CA ARG A 33 13.79 9.63 3.06
C ARG A 33 12.64 10.00 2.12
N TYR A 34 12.96 10.38 0.88
CA TYR A 34 11.98 10.78 -0.12
C TYR A 34 11.27 9.57 -0.75
N ALA A 35 12.01 8.48 -0.98
CA ALA A 35 11.44 7.18 -1.34
C ALA A 35 10.43 6.68 -0.30
N TRP A 36 10.73 6.91 0.98
CA TRP A 36 9.86 6.51 2.10
C TRP A 36 8.60 7.35 2.27
N THR A 37 8.61 8.64 1.92
CA THR A 37 7.44 9.52 2.12
C THR A 37 6.49 9.54 0.93
N GLY A 38 6.97 9.26 -0.30
CA GLY A 38 6.15 9.29 -1.51
C GLY A 38 5.67 10.69 -1.91
N VAL A 39 6.18 11.74 -1.25
CA VAL A 39 5.77 13.14 -1.49
C VAL A 39 6.08 13.58 -2.91
N ASP A 40 7.15 13.06 -3.51
CA ASP A 40 7.60 13.43 -4.84
C ASP A 40 6.64 12.96 -5.93
N ILE A 41 6.07 11.76 -5.78
CA ILE A 41 5.03 11.25 -6.68
C ILE A 41 3.80 12.17 -6.64
N ALA A 42 3.33 12.54 -5.44
CA ALA A 42 2.20 13.43 -5.27
C ALA A 42 2.48 14.84 -5.83
N ARG A 43 3.71 15.35 -5.63
CA ARG A 43 4.10 16.68 -6.13
C ARG A 43 4.19 16.70 -7.65
N ALA A 44 4.80 15.68 -8.27
CA ALA A 44 4.85 15.56 -9.72
C ALA A 44 3.45 15.47 -10.32
N LEU A 45 2.58 14.64 -9.76
CA LEU A 45 1.18 14.50 -10.19
C LEU A 45 0.41 15.83 -10.06
N ALA A 46 0.57 16.55 -8.95
CA ALA A 46 -0.06 17.84 -8.75
C ALA A 46 0.39 18.89 -9.78
N HIS A 47 1.69 18.92 -10.12
CA HIS A 47 2.20 19.80 -11.17
C HIS A 47 1.64 19.42 -12.55
N MET A 48 1.60 18.14 -12.90
CA MET A 48 1.02 17.66 -14.18
C MET A 48 -0.46 18.04 -14.31
N ASN A 49 -1.26 17.77 -13.28
CA ASN A 49 -2.68 18.10 -13.25
C ASN A 49 -2.92 19.62 -13.35
N ALA A 50 -2.08 20.44 -12.69
CA ALA A 50 -2.16 21.89 -12.78
C ALA A 50 -1.83 22.43 -14.19
N VAL A 51 -0.87 21.80 -14.87
CA VAL A 51 -0.51 22.12 -16.27
C VAL A 51 -1.67 21.77 -17.18
N GLU A 52 -2.26 20.59 -17.03
CA GLU A 52 -3.38 20.14 -17.87
C GLU A 52 -4.58 21.08 -17.77
N VAL A 53 -4.96 21.49 -16.56
CA VAL A 53 -6.00 22.50 -16.35
C VAL A 53 -5.65 23.83 -17.04
N THR A 54 -4.39 24.25 -16.97
CA THR A 54 -3.96 25.52 -17.57
C THR A 54 -3.99 25.44 -19.09
N LEU A 55 -3.60 24.30 -19.67
CA LEU A 55 -3.70 24.05 -21.11
C LEU A 55 -5.15 24.05 -21.58
N THR A 56 -6.07 23.47 -20.82
CA THR A 56 -7.51 23.51 -21.15
C THR A 56 -8.02 24.96 -21.21
N ARG A 57 -7.58 25.83 -20.29
CA ARG A 57 -7.96 27.27 -20.28
C ARG A 57 -7.38 28.08 -21.43
N LEU A 58 -6.22 27.67 -21.96
CA LEU A 58 -5.54 28.37 -23.05
C LEU A 58 -5.93 27.82 -24.43
N SER A 59 -6.53 26.63 -24.48
CA SER A 59 -6.95 26.00 -25.72
C SER A 59 -8.19 26.70 -26.30
N PRO A 60 -8.34 26.72 -27.63
CA PRO A 60 -9.58 27.20 -28.25
C PRO A 60 -10.74 26.27 -27.88
N PRO A 61 -11.99 26.78 -27.76
CA PRO A 61 -13.14 25.98 -27.35
C PRO A 61 -13.38 24.73 -28.23
N SER A 62 -13.07 24.79 -29.52
CA SER A 62 -13.15 23.65 -30.45
C SER A 62 -12.16 22.53 -30.11
N ALA A 63 -10.93 22.86 -29.70
CA ALA A 63 -9.94 21.87 -29.27
C ALA A 63 -10.31 21.23 -27.93
N VAL A 64 -10.91 22.01 -27.02
CA VAL A 64 -11.44 21.49 -25.76
C VAL A 64 -12.61 20.55 -26.00
N ALA A 65 -13.54 20.90 -26.90
CA ALA A 65 -14.64 20.03 -27.31
C ALA A 65 -14.12 18.68 -27.83
N ALA A 66 -13.07 18.69 -28.64
CA ALA A 66 -12.45 17.47 -29.16
C ALA A 66 -11.80 16.60 -28.07
N LYS A 67 -11.21 17.21 -27.03
CA LYS A 67 -10.57 16.48 -25.91
C LYS A 67 -11.57 16.05 -24.82
N LEU A 68 -12.75 16.64 -24.78
CA LEU A 68 -13.73 16.44 -23.72
C LEU A 68 -14.14 14.97 -23.48
N PRO A 69 -14.32 14.12 -24.51
CA PRO A 69 -14.58 12.69 -24.28
C PRO A 69 -13.46 11.99 -23.50
N THR A 70 -12.20 12.32 -23.76
CA THR A 70 -11.04 11.78 -23.01
C THR A 70 -11.05 12.30 -21.58
N ILE A 71 -11.34 13.58 -21.37
CA ILE A 71 -11.44 14.17 -20.02
C ILE A 71 -12.55 13.48 -19.20
N ILE A 72 -13.69 13.18 -19.83
CA ILE A 72 -14.79 12.45 -19.18
C ILE A 72 -14.36 11.03 -18.83
N ALA A 73 -13.66 10.33 -19.74
CA ALA A 73 -13.15 8.99 -19.48
C ALA A 73 -12.16 8.99 -18.29
N ASP A 74 -11.21 9.92 -18.27
CA ASP A 74 -10.25 10.07 -17.18
C ASP A 74 -10.97 10.43 -15.86
N ALA A 75 -11.90 11.38 -15.88
CA ALA A 75 -12.67 11.76 -14.70
C ALA A 75 -13.52 10.61 -14.15
N ALA A 76 -14.12 9.80 -15.03
CA ALA A 76 -14.91 8.63 -14.65
C ALA A 76 -14.05 7.52 -14.01
N LEU A 77 -12.79 7.37 -14.46
CA LEU A 77 -11.81 6.48 -13.83
C LEU A 77 -11.34 7.02 -12.46
N LEU A 78 -11.31 8.35 -12.31
CA LEU A 78 -10.83 9.03 -11.10
C LEU A 78 -11.87 9.20 -9.99
N LEU A 79 -13.16 9.10 -10.31
CA LEU A 79 -14.25 9.39 -9.37
C LEU A 79 -15.15 8.18 -9.14
N LYS A 80 -16.06 8.29 -8.16
CA LYS A 80 -17.07 7.26 -7.91
C LYS A 80 -18.08 7.22 -9.07
N PRO A 81 -18.69 6.05 -9.36
CA PRO A 81 -19.77 5.97 -10.33
C PRO A 81 -20.90 6.95 -9.94
N HIS A 82 -21.32 7.83 -10.85
CA HIS A 82 -22.34 8.89 -10.66
C HIS A 82 -21.92 10.13 -9.86
N ASP A 83 -20.63 10.47 -9.84
CA ASP A 83 -20.21 11.77 -9.32
C ASP A 83 -20.80 12.92 -10.17
N ALA A 84 -21.41 13.92 -9.52
CA ALA A 84 -22.05 15.06 -10.18
C ALA A 84 -21.10 15.78 -11.16
N ARG A 85 -19.79 15.81 -10.86
CA ARG A 85 -18.78 16.47 -11.70
C ARG A 85 -18.59 15.77 -13.04
N VAL A 86 -18.71 14.44 -13.09
CA VAL A 86 -18.64 13.69 -14.35
C VAL A 86 -19.89 13.98 -15.20
N GLU A 87 -21.03 14.12 -14.54
CA GLU A 87 -22.29 14.46 -15.21
C GLU A 87 -22.27 15.89 -15.76
N ASP A 88 -21.72 16.84 -15.03
CA ASP A 88 -21.53 18.21 -15.51
C ASP A 88 -20.63 18.25 -16.76
N LEU A 89 -19.52 17.49 -16.77
CA LEU A 89 -18.67 17.34 -17.96
C LEU A 89 -19.41 16.73 -19.16
N ARG A 90 -20.31 15.74 -18.93
CA ARG A 90 -21.16 15.17 -19.98
C ARG A 90 -22.17 16.17 -20.53
N ARG A 91 -22.72 17.06 -19.70
CA ARG A 91 -23.61 18.14 -20.17
C ARG A 91 -22.87 19.10 -21.10
N TYR A 92 -21.63 19.45 -20.80
CA TYR A 92 -20.82 20.25 -21.71
C TYR A 92 -20.54 19.52 -23.03
N ALA A 93 -20.33 18.20 -23.00
CA ALA A 93 -20.12 17.42 -24.22
C ALA A 93 -21.35 17.37 -25.14
N ALA A 94 -22.56 17.44 -24.57
CA ALA A 94 -23.80 17.54 -25.34
C ALA A 94 -24.03 18.94 -25.96
N LYS A 95 -23.35 19.96 -25.44
CA LYS A 95 -23.50 21.36 -25.86
C LYS A 95 -22.37 21.75 -26.82
N VAL A 96 -22.54 21.46 -28.11
CA VAL A 96 -21.62 21.89 -29.17
C VAL A 96 -22.34 22.93 -30.05
N PRO A 97 -21.76 24.12 -30.32
CA PRO A 97 -20.39 24.57 -30.00
C PRO A 97 -20.21 25.10 -28.56
N LEU A 98 -19.00 24.91 -28.01
CA LEU A 98 -18.59 25.46 -26.71
C LEU A 98 -18.19 26.94 -26.83
N ASN A 99 -18.50 27.73 -25.80
CA ASN A 99 -18.02 29.11 -25.67
C ASN A 99 -16.82 29.23 -24.69
N ASP A 100 -16.23 30.43 -24.58
CA ASP A 100 -15.10 30.66 -23.68
C ASP A 100 -15.43 30.46 -22.19
N GLY A 101 -16.68 30.72 -21.79
CA GLY A 101 -17.17 30.48 -20.43
C GLY A 101 -17.28 28.99 -20.11
N ASP A 102 -17.76 28.18 -21.06
CA ASP A 102 -17.86 26.74 -20.95
C ASP A 102 -16.46 26.11 -20.81
N ARG A 103 -15.47 26.60 -21.56
CA ARG A 103 -14.06 26.19 -21.40
C ARG A 103 -13.54 26.46 -19.98
N ASP A 104 -13.78 27.65 -19.45
CA ASP A 104 -13.32 28.01 -18.11
C ASP A 104 -14.00 27.20 -17.01
N ALA A 105 -15.27 26.84 -17.21
CA ALA A 105 -16.04 25.96 -16.34
C ALA A 105 -15.50 24.52 -16.39
N ILE A 106 -15.29 23.95 -17.58
CA ILE A 106 -14.67 22.62 -17.75
C ILE A 106 -13.31 22.56 -17.03
N ALA A 107 -12.48 23.59 -17.19
CA ALA A 107 -11.19 23.64 -16.52
C ALA A 107 -11.31 23.75 -14.98
N GLN A 108 -12.39 24.34 -14.47
CA GLN A 108 -12.67 24.36 -13.03
C GLN A 108 -13.14 23.00 -12.53
N ASP A 109 -13.99 22.30 -13.29
CA ASP A 109 -14.42 20.94 -12.96
C ASP A 109 -13.23 19.97 -12.95
N MET A 110 -12.32 20.09 -13.93
CA MET A 110 -11.06 19.33 -13.93
C MET A 110 -10.24 19.55 -12.65
N ARG A 111 -10.12 20.79 -12.16
CA ARG A 111 -9.45 21.04 -10.86
C ARG A 111 -10.13 20.31 -9.72
N ALA A 112 -11.47 20.34 -9.68
CA ALA A 112 -12.24 19.66 -8.63
C ALA A 112 -12.10 18.13 -8.70
N VAL A 113 -12.06 17.57 -9.91
CA VAL A 113 -11.78 16.14 -10.16
C VAL A 113 -10.40 15.77 -9.62
N TYR A 114 -9.35 16.49 -10.03
CA TYR A 114 -7.98 16.22 -9.60
C TYR A 114 -7.76 16.44 -8.10
N ALA A 115 -8.43 17.43 -7.49
CA ALA A 115 -8.38 17.67 -6.05
C ALA A 115 -8.99 16.50 -5.25
N ALA A 116 -10.11 15.94 -5.71
CA ALA A 116 -10.69 14.75 -5.07
C ALA A 116 -9.81 13.52 -5.22
N CYS A 117 -9.20 13.31 -6.39
CA CYS A 117 -8.23 12.23 -6.58
C CYS A 117 -7.01 12.39 -5.64
N ALA A 118 -6.51 13.62 -5.47
CA ALA A 118 -5.40 13.90 -4.57
C ALA A 118 -5.71 13.55 -3.10
N ASP A 119 -6.94 13.77 -2.63
CA ASP A 119 -7.37 13.42 -1.26
C ASP A 119 -7.27 11.91 -0.99
N GLU A 120 -7.71 11.07 -1.93
CA GLU A 120 -7.61 9.61 -1.83
C GLU A 120 -6.15 9.12 -1.81
N HIS A 121 -5.28 9.76 -2.60
CA HIS A 121 -3.84 9.49 -2.54
C HIS A 121 -3.20 9.90 -1.21
N VAL A 122 -3.66 10.97 -0.55
CA VAL A 122 -3.18 11.38 0.78
C VAL A 122 -3.53 10.33 1.84
N LYS A 123 -4.76 9.82 1.83
CA LYS A 123 -5.20 8.73 2.74
C LYS A 123 -4.32 7.49 2.56
N THR A 124 -4.06 7.12 1.32
CA THR A 124 -3.20 5.99 0.95
C THR A 124 -1.78 6.15 1.51
N ARG A 125 -1.18 7.33 1.35
CA ARG A 125 0.15 7.63 1.88
C ARG A 125 0.18 7.58 3.41
N SER A 126 -0.82 8.17 4.07
CA SER A 126 -0.93 8.14 5.53
C SER A 126 -1.00 6.70 6.05
N PHE A 127 -1.85 5.88 5.42
CA PHE A 127 -1.98 4.46 5.75
C PHE A 127 -0.66 3.70 5.58
N ARG A 128 0.06 3.91 4.47
CA ARG A 128 1.40 3.33 4.29
C ARG A 128 2.37 3.73 5.39
N ASN A 129 2.38 5.00 5.78
CA ASN A 129 3.28 5.48 6.84
C ASN A 129 2.91 4.87 8.20
N ILE A 130 1.62 4.67 8.48
CA ILE A 130 1.16 3.95 9.67
C ILE A 130 1.66 2.50 9.64
N LEU A 131 1.59 1.80 8.50
CA LEU A 131 2.11 0.44 8.34
C LEU A 131 3.62 0.36 8.56
N PHE A 132 4.39 1.33 8.05
CA PHE A 132 5.83 1.40 8.32
C PHE A 132 6.11 1.70 9.80
N GLY A 133 5.35 2.59 10.42
CA GLY A 133 5.45 2.87 11.86
C GLY A 133 5.18 1.62 12.69
N ALA A 134 4.11 0.88 12.37
CA ALA A 134 3.79 -0.37 13.04
C ALA A 134 4.88 -1.43 12.82
N THR A 135 5.37 -1.61 11.59
CA THR A 135 6.50 -2.51 11.29
C THR A 135 7.73 -2.15 12.12
N PHE A 136 8.04 -0.86 12.23
CA PHE A 136 9.19 -0.38 13.00
C PHE A 136 9.03 -0.69 14.49
N VAL A 137 7.89 -0.37 15.08
CA VAL A 137 7.61 -0.63 16.50
C VAL A 137 7.62 -2.12 16.81
N LEU A 138 6.98 -2.95 15.98
CA LEU A 138 6.97 -4.40 16.17
C LEU A 138 8.36 -5.02 16.00
N THR A 139 9.15 -4.52 15.04
CA THR A 139 10.56 -4.93 14.88
C THR A 139 11.38 -4.56 16.10
N LEU A 140 11.22 -3.35 16.66
CA LEU A 140 11.88 -2.96 17.91
C LEU A 140 11.48 -3.87 19.08
N PHE A 141 10.21 -4.25 19.16
CA PHE A 141 9.74 -5.16 20.19
C PHE A 141 10.33 -6.57 20.03
N ALA A 142 10.35 -7.12 18.80
CA ALA A 142 11.00 -8.39 18.50
C ALA A 142 12.50 -8.35 18.85
N VAL A 143 13.24 -7.37 18.33
CA VAL A 143 14.65 -7.19 18.67
C VAL A 143 14.86 -7.02 20.17
N GLY A 144 13.99 -6.27 20.85
CA GLY A 144 14.05 -6.09 22.31
C GLY A 144 13.84 -7.40 23.08
N VAL A 145 12.88 -8.23 22.66
CA VAL A 145 12.62 -9.55 23.25
C VAL A 145 13.79 -10.51 23.00
N GLY A 146 14.31 -10.57 21.76
CA GLY A 146 15.52 -11.33 21.43
C GLY A 146 16.75 -10.89 22.23
N LEU A 147 16.98 -9.58 22.35
CA LEU A 147 18.08 -9.02 23.16
C LEU A 147 17.91 -9.32 24.66
N LEU A 148 16.67 -9.29 25.17
CA LEU A 148 16.39 -9.65 26.56
C LEU A 148 16.70 -11.12 26.81
N GLY A 149 16.24 -12.03 25.94
CA GLY A 149 16.57 -13.46 26.01
C GLY A 149 18.06 -13.72 25.88
N TRP A 150 18.77 -12.91 25.08
CA TRP A 150 20.23 -12.99 24.97
C TRP A 150 20.96 -12.56 26.23
N ARG A 151 20.54 -11.45 26.85
CA ARG A 151 21.19 -10.88 28.05
C ARG A 151 20.83 -11.67 29.32
N ALA A 152 19.60 -12.15 29.41
CA ALA A 152 19.02 -12.83 30.56
C ALA A 152 18.17 -14.03 30.10
N PRO A 153 18.81 -15.16 29.73
CA PRO A 153 18.11 -16.36 29.24
C PRO A 153 17.06 -16.89 30.22
N ASP A 154 17.28 -16.68 31.53
CA ASP A 154 16.38 -17.14 32.60
C ASP A 154 15.07 -16.35 32.71
N TRP A 155 14.97 -15.17 32.10
CA TRP A 155 13.76 -14.33 32.16
C TRP A 155 12.73 -14.77 31.11
N VAL A 156 13.20 -15.18 29.93
CA VAL A 156 12.36 -15.62 28.81
C VAL A 156 12.69 -17.08 28.50
N VAL A 157 12.32 -17.97 29.41
CA VAL A 157 12.58 -19.39 29.21
C VAL A 157 11.53 -19.97 28.27
N LEU A 158 11.96 -20.41 27.08
CA LEU A 158 11.09 -21.06 26.08
C LEU A 158 11.17 -22.59 26.11
N CYS A 159 11.95 -23.15 27.05
CA CYS A 159 12.11 -24.58 27.19
C CYS A 159 10.81 -25.22 27.70
N ALA A 160 10.46 -26.37 27.13
CA ALA A 160 9.34 -27.19 27.57
C ALA A 160 9.83 -28.34 28.46
N PRO A 161 9.08 -28.67 29.55
CA PRO A 161 9.37 -29.86 30.33
C PRO A 161 9.03 -31.11 29.50
N THR A 162 9.98 -32.03 29.36
CA THR A 162 9.70 -33.32 28.70
C THR A 162 9.10 -34.31 29.68
N ARG A 163 8.38 -35.32 29.15
CA ARG A 163 7.85 -36.45 29.95
C ARG A 163 8.95 -37.28 30.64
N GLN A 164 10.22 -37.09 30.27
CA GLN A 164 11.39 -37.80 30.81
C GLN A 164 12.20 -36.96 31.82
N MET A 165 11.61 -35.90 32.41
CA MET A 165 12.18 -35.05 33.46
C MET A 165 13.39 -34.18 33.08
N VAL A 166 13.78 -34.10 31.82
CA VAL A 166 14.81 -33.14 31.36
C VAL A 166 14.15 -32.09 30.46
N ALA A 167 14.32 -30.80 30.75
CA ALA A 167 13.76 -29.75 29.91
C ALA A 167 14.43 -29.74 28.53
N THR A 168 13.67 -29.52 27.46
CA THR A 168 14.25 -29.33 26.11
C THR A 168 13.99 -27.92 25.64
N CYS A 169 15.04 -27.26 25.16
CA CYS A 169 15.01 -25.89 24.69
C CYS A 169 15.02 -25.82 23.14
N PRO A 170 14.60 -24.69 22.55
CA PRO A 170 14.55 -24.51 21.09
C PRO A 170 15.89 -24.76 20.36
N SER A 171 17.02 -24.44 20.98
CA SER A 171 18.36 -24.72 20.43
C SER A 171 18.84 -26.17 20.60
N GLY A 172 18.05 -27.04 21.24
CA GLY A 172 18.42 -28.43 21.53
C GLY A 172 19.18 -28.65 22.83
N GLY A 173 19.44 -27.58 23.60
CA GLY A 173 20.00 -27.66 24.94
C GLY A 173 19.00 -28.12 26.01
N TRP A 174 19.53 -28.43 27.18
CA TRP A 174 18.77 -28.83 28.38
C TRP A 174 18.55 -27.70 29.37
N ALA A 175 19.17 -26.54 29.10
CA ALA A 175 19.07 -25.32 29.89
C ALA A 175 18.86 -24.13 28.94
N PRO A 176 18.24 -23.02 29.43
CA PRO A 176 17.95 -21.87 28.59
C PRO A 176 19.24 -21.28 28.01
N ALA A 177 19.32 -21.19 26.69
CA ALA A 177 20.44 -20.61 25.97
C ALA A 177 20.11 -19.20 25.48
N SER A 178 21.11 -18.32 25.42
CA SER A 178 20.96 -16.93 24.95
C SER A 178 20.41 -16.82 23.52
N GLY A 179 20.57 -17.86 22.71
CA GLY A 179 20.06 -17.91 21.34
C GLY A 179 18.63 -18.43 21.19
N ASP A 180 18.02 -19.01 22.22
CA ASP A 180 16.74 -19.72 22.09
C ASP A 180 15.62 -18.81 21.56
N VAL A 181 15.55 -17.58 22.07
CA VAL A 181 14.54 -16.60 21.65
C VAL A 181 14.76 -16.18 20.19
N PHE A 182 16.00 -15.88 19.78
CA PHE A 182 16.30 -15.53 18.39
C PHE A 182 16.01 -16.67 17.42
N VAL A 183 16.30 -17.92 17.79
CA VAL A 183 15.97 -19.09 16.97
C VAL A 183 14.45 -19.15 16.72
N VAL A 184 13.65 -18.95 17.77
CA VAL A 184 12.18 -18.95 17.66
C VAL A 184 11.67 -17.78 16.84
N GLU A 185 12.22 -16.58 17.03
CA GLU A 185 11.87 -15.40 16.23
C GLU A 185 12.18 -15.60 14.74
N LEU A 186 13.33 -16.19 14.41
CA LEU A 186 13.72 -16.51 13.04
C LEU A 186 12.79 -17.54 12.41
N ILE A 187 12.38 -18.56 13.15
CA ILE A 187 11.38 -19.55 12.69
C ILE A 187 10.03 -18.88 12.45
N GLY A 188 9.60 -18.00 13.35
CA GLY A 188 8.37 -17.22 13.21
C GLY A 188 8.39 -16.30 12.00
N LEU A 189 9.52 -15.61 11.77
CA LEU A 189 9.74 -14.76 10.59
C LEU A 189 9.76 -15.58 9.30
N PHE A 190 10.37 -16.76 9.31
CA PHE A 190 10.37 -17.67 8.17
C PHE A 190 8.94 -18.12 7.83
N SER A 191 8.17 -18.54 8.83
CA SER A 191 6.76 -18.90 8.67
C SER A 191 5.93 -17.73 8.11
N ALA A 192 6.13 -16.52 8.65
CA ALA A 192 5.52 -15.29 8.17
C ALA A 192 5.81 -15.02 6.69
N SER A 193 7.08 -15.20 6.30
CA SER A 193 7.56 -14.97 4.94
C SER A 193 6.90 -15.92 3.96
N LEU A 194 6.68 -17.19 4.33
CA LEU A 194 5.96 -18.16 3.51
C LEU A 194 4.50 -17.73 3.29
N VAL A 195 3.80 -17.31 4.35
CA VAL A 195 2.42 -16.83 4.23
C VAL A 195 2.35 -15.54 3.39
N GLY A 196 3.33 -14.64 3.55
CA GLY A 196 3.48 -13.45 2.72
C GLY A 196 3.74 -13.77 1.25
N ALA A 197 4.58 -14.76 0.95
CA ALA A 197 4.88 -15.18 -0.42
C ALA A 197 3.64 -15.71 -1.15
N VAL A 198 2.77 -16.46 -0.45
CA VAL A 198 1.48 -16.91 -1.02
C VAL A 198 0.58 -15.71 -1.34
N ALA A 199 0.58 -14.67 -0.50
CA ALA A 199 -0.18 -13.46 -0.76
C ALA A 199 0.35 -12.69 -1.99
N ILE A 200 1.68 -12.64 -2.20
CA ILE A 200 2.29 -12.03 -3.39
C ILE A 200 1.80 -12.71 -4.68
N ARG A 201 1.71 -14.05 -4.71
CA ARG A 201 1.23 -14.79 -5.91
C ARG A 201 -0.20 -14.42 -6.31
N ARG A 202 -1.00 -13.90 -5.39
CA ARG A 202 -2.38 -13.44 -5.66
C ARG A 202 -2.46 -11.98 -6.10
N MET A 203 -1.37 -11.22 -6.00
CA MET A 203 -1.33 -9.83 -6.46
C MET A 203 -1.22 -9.80 -7.99
N ARG A 204 -2.24 -9.28 -8.67
CA ARG A 204 -2.21 -9.03 -10.11
C ARG A 204 -1.76 -7.59 -10.34
N GLY A 205 -0.52 -7.40 -10.80
CA GLY A 205 0.07 -6.10 -11.19
C GLY A 205 0.20 -5.07 -10.06
N SER A 206 1.42 -4.69 -9.68
CA SER A 206 1.64 -3.65 -8.65
C SER A 206 1.52 -2.23 -9.22
N SER A 207 0.42 -1.93 -9.90
CA SER A 207 0.16 -0.62 -10.50
C SER A 207 -0.38 0.39 -9.48
N THR A 208 -0.32 0.07 -8.19
CA THR A 208 -0.84 0.91 -7.13
C THR A 208 0.21 1.93 -6.72
N PRO A 209 -0.07 3.24 -6.86
CA PRO A 209 0.85 4.25 -6.37
C PRO A 209 1.08 4.00 -4.86
N TYR A 210 2.32 4.22 -4.43
CA TYR A 210 2.79 4.07 -3.04
C TYR A 210 3.11 2.65 -2.55
N ALA A 211 2.91 1.56 -3.32
CA ALA A 211 3.29 0.19 -2.93
C ALA A 211 2.74 -0.25 -1.55
N VAL A 212 1.52 0.19 -1.21
CA VAL A 212 0.82 -0.19 0.05
C VAL A 212 0.79 -1.71 0.31
N PRO A 213 0.57 -2.59 -0.70
CA PRO A 213 0.59 -4.03 -0.47
C PRO A 213 1.93 -4.54 0.07
N MET A 214 3.05 -3.91 -0.32
CA MET A 214 4.37 -4.27 0.19
C MET A 214 4.53 -3.86 1.65
N ALA A 215 4.02 -2.68 2.03
CA ALA A 215 4.05 -2.23 3.41
C ALA A 215 3.22 -3.13 4.34
N SER A 216 2.07 -3.64 3.88
CA SER A 216 1.26 -4.56 4.69
C SER A 216 1.91 -5.95 4.82
N LEU A 217 2.61 -6.42 3.78
CA LEU A 217 3.42 -7.64 3.87
C LEU A 217 4.59 -7.49 4.86
N LEU A 218 5.23 -6.33 4.91
CA LEU A 218 6.34 -6.08 5.83
C LEU A 218 5.92 -6.15 7.31
N VAL A 219 4.72 -5.69 7.66
CA VAL A 219 4.19 -5.79 9.03
C VAL A 219 4.08 -7.25 9.49
N LYS A 220 3.84 -8.20 8.56
CA LYS A 220 3.70 -9.63 8.89
C LYS A 220 5.00 -10.27 9.37
N LEU A 221 6.16 -9.74 8.98
CA LEU A 221 7.44 -10.33 9.37
C LEU A 221 7.68 -10.24 10.88
N PRO A 222 7.71 -9.04 11.50
CA PRO A 222 7.90 -8.95 12.95
C PRO A 222 6.69 -9.49 13.72
N THR A 223 5.47 -9.41 13.16
CA THR A 223 4.29 -10.00 13.79
C THR A 223 4.45 -11.52 13.93
N GLY A 224 4.88 -12.23 12.89
CA GLY A 224 5.08 -13.68 12.95
C GLY A 224 6.22 -14.12 13.87
N ALA A 225 7.29 -13.33 13.95
CA ALA A 225 8.36 -13.55 14.93
C ALA A 225 7.81 -13.48 16.37
N LEU A 226 7.05 -12.42 16.67
CA LEU A 226 6.47 -12.19 17.99
C LEU A 226 5.38 -13.22 18.34
N THR A 227 4.54 -13.62 17.39
CA THR A 227 3.51 -14.63 17.65
C THR A 227 4.11 -16.01 17.88
N ALA A 228 5.23 -16.35 17.24
CA ALA A 228 5.96 -17.58 17.52
C ALA A 228 6.47 -17.63 18.97
N VAL A 229 7.10 -16.54 19.44
CA VAL A 229 7.56 -16.42 20.84
C VAL A 229 6.38 -16.48 21.81
N ALA A 230 5.33 -15.70 21.57
CA ALA A 230 4.13 -15.69 22.40
C ALA A 230 3.46 -17.07 22.47
N GLY A 231 3.38 -17.79 21.34
CA GLY A 231 2.82 -19.13 21.28
C GLY A 231 3.59 -20.16 22.12
N LEU A 232 4.93 -20.13 22.08
CA LEU A 232 5.74 -20.98 22.95
C LEU A 232 5.63 -20.60 24.44
N LEU A 233 5.47 -19.31 24.76
CA LEU A 233 5.18 -18.88 26.14
C LEU A 233 3.81 -19.40 26.62
N LEU A 234 2.78 -19.40 25.76
CA LEU A 234 1.46 -19.99 26.07
C LEU A 234 1.55 -21.51 26.29
N LEU A 235 2.33 -22.22 25.47
CA LEU A 235 2.60 -23.64 25.65
C LEU A 235 3.28 -23.92 26.99
N ARG A 236 4.32 -23.14 27.32
CA ARG A 236 5.01 -23.24 28.61
C ARG A 236 4.10 -22.93 29.79
N ALA A 237 3.20 -21.97 29.66
CA ALA A 237 2.22 -21.63 30.69
C ALA A 237 1.19 -22.74 30.94
N GLY A 238 1.17 -23.80 30.11
CA GLY A 238 0.25 -24.93 30.26
C GLY A 238 -1.20 -24.60 29.86
N ILE A 239 -1.44 -23.42 29.27
CA ILE A 239 -2.78 -22.92 28.92
C ILE A 239 -3.49 -23.86 27.94
N LEU A 240 -2.72 -24.55 27.08
CA LEU A 240 -3.25 -25.44 26.06
C LEU A 240 -3.46 -26.88 26.55
N GLY A 241 -3.12 -27.18 27.81
CA GLY A 241 -3.26 -28.50 28.42
C GLY A 241 -2.03 -29.40 28.26
N PRO A 242 -1.98 -30.53 28.99
CA PRO A 242 -0.81 -31.42 29.05
C PRO A 242 -0.59 -32.26 27.78
N ASP A 243 -1.63 -32.46 26.96
CA ASP A 243 -1.56 -33.30 25.75
C ASP A 243 -0.77 -32.65 24.60
N VAL A 244 -0.62 -31.33 24.65
CA VAL A 244 0.13 -30.51 23.67
C VAL A 244 1.47 -30.03 24.23
N ALA A 245 1.89 -30.55 25.38
CA ALA A 245 3.22 -30.30 25.91
C ALA A 245 4.28 -30.84 24.94
N ALA A 246 5.26 -30.01 24.58
CA ALA A 246 6.32 -30.41 23.67
C ALA A 246 7.24 -31.46 24.34
N ALA A 247 7.41 -32.59 23.67
CA ALA A 247 8.26 -33.70 24.08
C ALA A 247 9.70 -33.60 23.52
N GLY A 248 10.01 -32.59 22.70
CA GLY A 248 11.36 -32.37 22.17
C GLY A 248 11.48 -31.16 21.23
N THR A 249 12.71 -30.89 20.78
CA THR A 249 13.06 -29.70 19.98
C THR A 249 12.28 -29.61 18.67
N ALA A 250 12.10 -30.73 17.97
CA ALA A 250 11.35 -30.76 16.71
C ALA A 250 9.89 -30.30 16.88
N GLN A 251 9.25 -30.66 18.00
CA GLN A 251 7.89 -30.20 18.30
C GLN A 251 7.87 -28.71 18.65
N LEU A 252 8.87 -28.19 19.38
CA LEU A 252 9.00 -26.75 19.63
C LEU A 252 9.15 -25.95 18.33
N VAL A 253 9.97 -26.44 17.39
CA VAL A 253 10.13 -25.83 16.05
C VAL A 253 8.80 -25.88 15.29
N ALA A 254 8.10 -27.01 15.31
CA ALA A 254 6.80 -27.15 14.65
C ALA A 254 5.76 -26.18 15.25
N TYR A 255 5.69 -26.05 16.57
CA TYR A 255 4.82 -25.09 17.24
C TYR A 255 5.20 -23.64 16.89
N ALA A 256 6.48 -23.29 16.89
CA ALA A 256 6.93 -21.96 16.47
C ALA A 256 6.53 -21.64 15.03
N LEU A 257 6.60 -22.62 14.11
CA LEU A 257 6.09 -22.46 12.73
C LEU A 257 4.57 -22.22 12.71
N ILE A 258 3.80 -23.03 13.46
CA ILE A 258 2.33 -22.92 13.52
C ILE A 258 1.92 -21.56 14.09
N PHE A 259 2.50 -21.15 15.21
CA PHE A 259 2.19 -19.86 15.84
C PHE A 259 2.70 -18.66 15.03
N GLY A 260 3.83 -18.80 14.33
CA GLY A 260 4.29 -17.81 13.36
C GLY A 260 3.33 -17.64 12.17
N ALA A 261 2.70 -18.74 11.72
CA ALA A 261 1.69 -18.70 10.67
C ALA A 261 0.33 -18.20 11.19
N SER A 262 -0.01 -18.50 12.45
CA SER A 262 -1.29 -18.13 13.07
C SER A 262 -1.44 -16.63 13.29
N GLN A 263 -0.39 -15.84 13.06
CA GLN A 263 -0.48 -14.38 13.01
C GLN A 263 -1.56 -13.85 12.07
N GLN A 264 -2.00 -14.65 11.09
CA GLN A 264 -3.11 -14.28 10.19
C GLN A 264 -4.38 -13.93 10.95
N ALA A 265 -4.61 -14.52 12.14
CA ALA A 265 -5.73 -14.14 13.00
C ALA A 265 -5.66 -12.66 13.43
N PHE A 266 -4.46 -12.14 13.66
CA PHE A 266 -4.21 -10.74 14.04
C PHE A 266 -4.08 -9.82 12.81
N THR A 267 -3.39 -10.26 11.76
CA THR A 267 -3.11 -9.42 10.58
C THR A 267 -4.29 -9.31 9.61
N ARG A 268 -5.36 -10.11 9.78
CA ARG A 268 -6.54 -10.09 8.90
C ARG A 268 -7.21 -8.71 8.83
N LEU A 269 -7.28 -7.98 9.95
CA LEU A 269 -7.86 -6.63 9.97
C LEU A 269 -7.02 -5.65 9.15
N ILE A 270 -5.69 -5.77 9.25
CA ILE A 270 -4.74 -4.97 8.47
C ILE A 270 -4.89 -5.30 6.98
N ASP A 271 -5.04 -6.57 6.64
CA ASP A 271 -5.24 -7.03 5.26
C ASP A 271 -6.56 -6.50 4.68
N ILE A 272 -7.68 -6.57 5.42
CA ILE A 272 -8.98 -6.03 5.00
C ILE A 272 -8.87 -4.52 4.79
N GLN A 273 -8.29 -3.80 5.75
CA GLN A 273 -8.14 -2.35 5.63
C GLN A 273 -7.23 -1.96 4.47
N THR A 274 -6.19 -2.76 4.19
CA THR A 274 -5.33 -2.56 3.02
C THR A 274 -6.13 -2.67 1.73
N GLN A 275 -6.97 -3.70 1.58
CA GLN A 275 -7.83 -3.83 0.39
C GLN A 275 -8.81 -2.66 0.27
N ASN A 276 -9.46 -2.26 1.37
CA ASN A 276 -10.37 -1.11 1.37
C ASN A 276 -9.68 0.19 0.92
N VAL A 277 -8.45 0.44 1.39
CA VAL A 277 -7.65 1.60 0.98
C VAL A 277 -7.26 1.49 -0.50
N LEU A 278 -6.88 0.32 -0.98
CA LEU A 278 -6.54 0.12 -2.39
C LEU A 278 -7.76 0.30 -3.31
N ASP A 279 -8.92 -0.20 -2.93
CA ASP A 279 -10.18 -0.08 -3.67
C ASP A 279 -10.66 1.38 -3.73
N SER A 280 -10.30 2.18 -2.73
CA SER A 280 -10.60 3.62 -2.70
C SER A 280 -9.75 4.45 -3.66
N ILE A 281 -8.60 3.93 -4.11
CA ILE A 281 -7.71 4.64 -5.03
C ILE A 281 -8.25 4.53 -6.46
N PRO A 282 -8.51 5.66 -7.13
CA PRO A 282 -8.85 5.64 -8.53
C PRO A 282 -7.63 5.26 -9.37
N THR A 283 -7.73 4.22 -10.21
CA THR A 283 -6.66 3.79 -11.11
C THR A 283 -7.19 3.55 -12.52
N PRO A 284 -6.44 3.91 -13.59
CA PRO A 284 -6.91 3.75 -14.97
C PRO A 284 -7.28 2.32 -15.39
N ASN A 285 -6.85 1.30 -14.64
CA ASN A 285 -7.11 -0.12 -14.93
C ASN A 285 -8.10 -0.78 -13.95
N ARG A 286 -8.86 0.00 -13.16
CA ARG A 286 -9.73 -0.54 -12.10
C ARG A 286 -10.82 -1.47 -12.64
N ASP A 287 -11.41 -1.16 -13.79
CA ASP A 287 -12.54 -1.92 -14.34
C ASP A 287 -12.11 -3.13 -15.17
N ALA A 288 -10.97 -3.05 -15.87
CA ALA A 288 -10.36 -4.21 -16.53
C ALA A 288 -9.96 -5.32 -15.53
N ALA A 289 -9.71 -4.96 -14.27
CA ALA A 289 -9.37 -5.89 -13.20
C ALA A 289 -10.59 -6.56 -12.54
N LYS A 290 -11.78 -5.94 -12.61
CA LYS A 290 -13.01 -6.41 -11.94
C LYS A 290 -13.87 -7.29 -12.84
N ASP A 291 -13.74 -7.18 -14.16
CA ASP A 291 -14.62 -7.84 -15.11
C ASP A 291 -13.85 -8.71 -16.12
N PRO A 292 -13.57 -10.00 -15.80
CA PRO A 292 -12.87 -10.90 -16.72
C PRO A 292 -13.67 -11.22 -18.01
N GLY A 293 -14.94 -10.79 -18.11
CA GLY A 293 -15.79 -11.01 -19.28
C GLY A 293 -15.72 -9.90 -20.34
N SER A 294 -15.25 -8.69 -20.00
CA SER A 294 -15.29 -7.53 -20.91
C SER A 294 -14.20 -7.55 -21.99
N ALA A 295 -13.07 -8.21 -21.73
CA ALA A 295 -11.95 -8.28 -22.67
C ALA A 295 -12.20 -9.23 -23.85
N SER A 296 -13.08 -10.23 -23.69
CA SER A 296 -13.39 -11.20 -24.76
C SER A 296 -14.38 -10.69 -25.79
N GLN A 297 -15.04 -9.55 -25.55
CA GLN A 297 -16.10 -9.03 -26.41
C GLN A 297 -15.61 -7.94 -27.38
N ARG A 298 -14.35 -7.50 -27.24
CA ARG A 298 -13.73 -6.50 -28.12
C ARG A 298 -13.03 -7.10 -29.35
N ASP A 299 -12.82 -8.42 -29.37
CA ASP A 299 -12.16 -9.16 -30.47
C ASP A 299 -13.15 -9.97 -31.35
N GLN A 300 -14.47 -9.86 -31.12
CA GLN A 300 -15.49 -10.56 -31.95
C GLN A 300 -16.28 -9.65 -32.90
N ASP A 301 -16.04 -8.33 -32.87
CA ASP A 301 -16.69 -7.35 -33.77
C ASP A 301 -15.70 -6.71 -34.77
N GLN A 302 -14.71 -7.47 -35.25
CA GLN A 302 -13.93 -7.13 -36.45
C GLN A 302 -14.03 -8.22 -37.52
#